data_AF-A0A498G0Q8-F1
#
_entry.id   AF-A0A498G0Q8-F1
#
_cell.length_a   1.000
_cell.length_b   1.000
_cell.length_c   1.000
_cell.angle_alpha   90.00
_cell.angle_beta   90.00
_cell.angle_gamma   90.00
#
_symmetry.space_group_name_H-M   'P 1'
#
loop_
_entity.id
_entity.type
_entity.pdbx_description
1 polymer ?
#
loop_
_entity_poly.entity_id
_entity_poly.type
_entity_poly.pdbx_seq_one_letter_code
_entity_poly.pdbx_strand_id
1 'polypeptide(L)' 'MTVEATSAGAILFRDTRGEREYLLLKSRPGDWEFPKGGV' A
#
# COMPACT_ATOMS: atom_id res chain seq x y z
N MET A 1 -12.30 -4.90 26.03
CA MET A 1 -12.78 -4.95 24.64
C MET A 1 -11.58 -4.80 23.75
N THR A 2 -11.36 -5.73 22.83
CA THR A 2 -10.34 -5.62 21.77
C THR A 2 -10.91 -4.76 20.65
N VAL A 3 -10.20 -3.71 20.25
CA VAL A 3 -10.57 -2.88 19.10
C VAL A 3 -9.99 -3.54 17.85
N GLU A 4 -10.85 -3.89 16.90
CA GLU A 4 -10.39 -4.28 15.57
C GLU A 4 -9.97 -3.02 14.80
N ALA A 5 -8.75 -3.02 14.29
CA ALA A 5 -8.27 -1.97 13.39
C ALA A 5 -8.54 -2.38 11.95
N THR A 6 -9.47 -1.71 11.28
CA THR A 6 -9.75 -1.89 9.85
C THR A 6 -8.99 -0.85 9.03
N SER A 7 -8.42 -1.28 7.90
CA SER A 7 -7.76 -0.37 6.96
C SER A 7 -8.25 -0.62 5.53
N ALA A 8 -8.20 0.43 4.71
CA ALA A 8 -8.45 0.38 3.28
C ALA A 8 -7.27 1.01 2.52
N GLY A 9 -7.09 0.64 1.26
CA GLY A 9 -5.98 1.10 0.46
C GLY A 9 -6.23 0.94 -1.04
N ALA A 10 -5.23 1.31 -1.82
CA ALA A 10 -5.27 1.22 -3.27
C ALA A 10 -4.00 0.57 -3.81
N ILE A 11 -4.17 -0.32 -4.79
CA ILE A 11 -3.06 -0.84 -5.59
C ILE A 11 -2.91 0.08 -6.78
N LEU A 12 -1.90 0.94 -6.73
CA LEU A 12 -1.57 1.85 -7.82
C LEU A 12 -0.50 1.22 -8.70
N PHE A 13 -0.76 1.19 -10.00
CA PHE A 13 0.19 0.72 -10.99
C PHE A 13 0.21 1.61 -12.21
N ARG A 14 1.30 1.54 -12.97
CA ARG A 14 1.41 2.10 -14.32
C ARG A 14 2.03 1.05 -15.24
N ASP A 15 1.52 0.97 -16.46
CA ASP A 15 2.16 0.19 -17.50
C ASP A 15 3.21 1.08 -18.20
N THR A 16 4.48 0.67 -18.20
CA THR A 16 5.59 1.43 -18.79
C THR A 16 6.66 0.47 -19.31
N ARG A 17 7.23 0.77 -20.48
CA ARG A 17 8.26 -0.06 -21.13
C ARG A 17 7.83 -1.54 -21.34
N GLY A 18 6.53 -1.79 -21.50
CA GLY A 18 5.98 -3.15 -21.66
C GLY A 18 5.79 -3.90 -20.35
N GLU A 19 6.08 -3.27 -19.21
CA GLU A 19 6.01 -3.87 -17.88
C GLU A 19 5.01 -3.13 -16.98
N ARG A 20 4.45 -3.83 -16.01
CA ARG A 20 3.61 -3.22 -14.97
C ARG A 20 4.45 -2.87 -13.75
N GLU A 21 4.53 -1.58 -13.44
CA GLU A 21 5.20 -1.07 -12.25
C GLU A 21 4.18 -0.75 -11.15
N TYR A 22 4.49 -1.09 -9.91
CA TYR A 22 3.65 -0.87 -8.75
C TYR A 22 4.22 0.23 -7.84
N LEU A 23 3.36 1.10 -7.32
CA LEU A 23 3.76 2.07 -6.30
C LEU A 23 3.75 1.40 -4.92
N LEU A 24 4.93 1.34 -4.30
CA LEU A 24 5.08 0.93 -2.90
C LEU A 24 5.58 2.13 -2.08
N LEU A 25 5.12 2.21 -0.83
CA LEU A 25 5.57 3.21 0.14
C LEU A 25 6.39 2.51 1.22
N LYS A 26 7.52 3.12 1.62
CA LYS A 26 8.34 2.62 2.74
C LYS A 26 7.99 3.39 4.01
N SER A 27 7.39 2.74 4.98
CA SER A 27 7.24 3.29 6.32
C SER A 27 8.58 3.27 7.07
N ARG A 28 8.80 4.22 7.99
CA ARG A 28 9.99 4.24 8.86
C ARG A 28 9.58 3.95 10.31
N PRO A 29 10.14 2.92 10.98
CA PRO A 29 10.82 1.74 10.42
C PRO A 29 9.78 0.69 9.98
N GLY A 30 9.78 0.29 8.70
CA GLY A 30 8.87 -0.76 8.21
C GLY A 30 9.13 -1.24 6.79
N ASP A 31 8.27 -2.17 6.38
CA ASP A 31 8.28 -2.81 5.07
C ASP A 31 7.81 -1.87 3.95
N TRP A 32 8.06 -2.29 2.72
CA TRP A 32 7.42 -1.68 1.55
C TRP A 32 6.00 -2.24 1.43
N GLU A 33 5.01 -1.35 1.41
CA GLU A 33 3.60 -1.74 1.34
C GLU A 33 2.86 -0.91 0.29
N PHE A 34 1.71 -1.42 -0.17
CA PHE A 34 0.77 -0.61 -0.94
C PHE A 34 0.21 0.53 -0.07
N PRO A 35 -0.13 1.69 -0.66
CA PRO A 35 -0.79 2.78 0.04
C PRO A 35 -2.09 2.29 0.73
N LYS A 36 -2.15 2.42 2.05
CA LYS A 36 -3.30 2.09 2.89
C LYS A 36 -3.39 3.02 4.10
N GLY A 37 -4.57 3.14 4.68
CA GLY A 37 -4.86 3.89 5.90
C GLY A 37 -6.06 3.31 6.65
N GLY A 38 -6.26 3.72 7.91
CA GLY A 38 -7.44 3.33 8.69
C GLY A 38 -8.74 3.81 8.05
N VAL A 39 -9.82 3.04 8.21
CA VAL A 39 -11.20 3.45 7.85
C VAL A 39 -11.85 4.13 9.05
#